data_AF-A0A854X8C9-F1
#
_entry.id   AF-A0A854X8C9-F1
#
_cell.length_a   1.000
_cell.length_b   1.000
_cell.length_c   1.000
_cell.angle_alpha   90.00
_cell.angle_beta   90.00
_cell.angle_gamma   90.00
#
_symmetry.space_group_name_H-M   'P 1'
#
loop_
_entity.id
_entity.type
_entity.pdbx_description
1 polymer ?
#
loop_
_entity_poly.entity_id
_entity_poly.type
_entity_poly.pdbx_seq_one_letter_code
_entity_poly.pdbx_strand_id
1 'polypeptide(L)'
;MYIDPRIINDGVDKETAETGLDIIIKAKPGSSSLLPYPNMAVGDRCKLTWGGWFVYSPRVTQDHIDNPQGHPLVIHVDKATILAAGDTDSLAVAFEVHDIVDNRSEDWCAAVGIAVDTGNTRLSPPMVKEAFNSVVDMDKLGDAPLTLQVLVDAPDFRIGDVIIGQGKGTTLDGEPISVEVRGEPLISVGNIYELALPSADIRLLAKTQAVFSYRVERSGSDDRASKGRFVSIIGATRRLLAPIAVDAQQGALDPDRVYTTAVIPFDPMMQVGMVIILRWVGTRQDFGVYDPELDWHTLSKGDIDDKEPIPIIVEGKHLKAIEGGTLDLFYVLMAEGSDGGIIQRESLHHALLRVGEPLLELVAPIVLGEAGGTLEPDDLPGGSSKLTAPAAAEPTKAGDKVTYTWRGSKTGKTSDSVPINSLNAGKAIDFTLNPTFVQTHIEPNRGGTVDAMYEILRVAAGATPERVSYSRTLNFTVGEAVLLTRPKVQQAEADGTTLQPIKAVEALTVNIDSQDLLPSDLLSVTWTGAPGTAAGGSHTTPARPISETTLTIELPVTVLAFNLGKTV
;
A
#
# COMPACT_ATOMS: atom_id res chain seq x y z
N MET A 1 40.08 -9.44 7.43
CA MET A 1 39.20 -10.48 7.98
C MET A 1 39.11 -11.63 7.00
N TYR A 2 39.42 -12.84 7.44
CA TYR A 2 39.45 -14.02 6.59
C TYR A 2 39.18 -15.28 7.43
N ILE A 3 38.35 -16.18 6.92
CA ILE A 3 38.11 -17.52 7.50
C ILE A 3 39.08 -18.50 6.82
N ASP A 4 39.66 -19.45 7.57
CA ASP A 4 40.62 -20.42 7.01
C ASP A 4 40.01 -21.23 5.86
N PRO A 5 40.59 -21.21 4.64
CA PRO A 5 40.03 -21.86 3.48
C PRO A 5 40.11 -23.38 3.53
N ARG A 6 40.86 -23.96 4.47
CA ARG A 6 40.90 -25.42 4.64
C ARG A 6 39.57 -25.96 5.16
N ILE A 7 38.85 -25.18 5.99
CA ILE A 7 37.49 -25.51 6.44
C ILE A 7 36.50 -25.52 5.24
N ILE A 8 36.76 -24.71 4.21
CA ILE A 8 35.93 -24.58 3.00
C ILE A 8 35.99 -25.84 2.15
N ASN A 9 37.15 -26.47 2.06
CA ASN A 9 37.37 -27.60 1.16
C ASN A 9 36.86 -28.93 1.72
N ASP A 10 36.92 -29.12 3.04
CA ASP A 10 36.55 -30.39 3.68
C ASP A 10 35.05 -30.44 4.00
N GLY A 11 34.39 -29.28 4.12
CA GLY A 11 32.98 -29.19 4.51
C GLY A 11 32.74 -29.60 5.98
N VAL A 12 31.48 -29.79 6.34
CA VAL A 12 31.07 -30.37 7.63
C VAL A 12 30.34 -31.67 7.36
N ASP A 13 31.01 -32.77 7.66
CA ASP A 13 30.43 -34.10 7.60
C ASP A 13 29.81 -34.52 8.93
N LYS A 14 29.25 -35.73 8.98
CA LYS A 14 28.66 -36.31 10.19
C LYS A 14 29.63 -36.37 11.37
N GLU A 15 30.89 -36.72 11.14
CA GLU A 15 31.89 -36.85 12.21
C GLU A 15 32.24 -35.47 12.80
N THR A 16 32.46 -34.49 11.93
CA THR A 16 32.69 -33.09 12.31
C THR A 16 31.49 -32.52 13.05
N ALA A 17 30.27 -32.80 12.60
CA ALA A 17 29.04 -32.35 13.26
C ALA A 17 28.89 -32.92 14.68
N GLU A 18 29.37 -34.13 14.96
CA GLU A 18 29.30 -34.75 16.29
C GLU A 18 30.20 -34.03 17.31
N THR A 19 31.37 -33.56 16.89
CA THR A 19 32.33 -32.85 17.75
C THR A 19 32.15 -31.33 17.75
N GLY A 20 31.41 -30.78 16.79
CA GLY A 20 31.38 -29.36 16.51
C GLY A 20 32.55 -28.93 15.61
N LEU A 21 32.48 -27.69 15.11
CA LEU A 21 33.46 -27.10 14.20
C LEU A 21 34.10 -25.85 14.80
N ASP A 22 35.42 -25.84 14.86
CA ASP A 22 36.20 -24.66 15.24
C ASP A 22 36.53 -23.78 14.03
N ILE A 23 36.01 -22.55 14.04
CA ILE A 23 36.29 -21.53 13.03
C ILE A 23 37.36 -20.60 13.56
N ILE A 24 38.54 -20.68 12.95
CA ILE A 24 39.69 -19.84 13.30
C ILE A 24 39.62 -18.54 12.50
N ILE A 25 39.56 -17.40 13.20
CA ILE A 25 39.54 -16.08 12.57
C ILE A 25 40.98 -15.63 12.27
N LYS A 26 41.27 -15.35 11.00
CA LYS A 26 42.63 -15.05 10.54
C LYS A 26 42.75 -13.67 9.89
N ALA A 27 43.98 -13.16 9.94
CA ALA A 27 44.37 -11.98 9.18
C ALA A 27 44.13 -12.21 7.68
N LYS A 28 43.81 -11.14 6.95
CA LYS A 28 43.62 -11.22 5.50
C LYS A 28 44.93 -11.69 4.84
N PRO A 29 44.91 -12.67 3.93
CA PRO A 29 46.11 -13.08 3.20
C PRO A 29 46.77 -11.86 2.52
N GLY A 30 48.08 -11.69 2.72
CA GLY A 30 48.83 -10.53 2.21
C GLY A 30 48.75 -9.26 3.05
N SER A 31 48.09 -9.29 4.21
CA SER A 31 48.10 -8.20 5.20
C SER A 31 49.50 -7.98 5.78
N SER A 32 49.86 -6.71 6.02
CA SER A 32 51.08 -6.34 6.76
C SER A 32 50.97 -6.57 8.27
N SER A 33 49.75 -6.75 8.78
CA SER A 33 49.45 -7.11 10.17
C SER A 33 49.04 -8.59 10.28
N LEU A 34 49.51 -9.25 11.33
CA LEU A 34 49.11 -10.61 11.72
C LEU A 34 47.80 -10.65 12.52
N LEU A 35 47.24 -9.50 12.87
CA LEU A 35 45.97 -9.41 13.60
C LEU A 35 44.80 -9.83 12.69
N PRO A 36 43.83 -10.61 13.20
CA PRO A 36 42.61 -11.01 12.49
C PRO A 36 41.85 -9.85 11.82
N TYR A 37 41.81 -8.70 12.50
CA TYR A 37 41.17 -7.48 12.02
C TYR A 37 41.90 -6.21 12.51
N PRO A 38 41.72 -5.07 11.81
CA PRO A 38 42.33 -3.79 12.21
C PRO A 38 41.83 -3.33 13.58
N ASN A 39 42.70 -2.65 14.34
CA ASN A 39 42.38 -2.06 15.65
C ASN A 39 41.86 -3.06 16.70
N MET A 40 42.22 -4.35 16.58
CA MET A 40 41.85 -5.38 17.55
C MET A 40 42.26 -4.98 18.97
N ALA A 41 41.30 -4.97 19.89
CA ALA A 41 41.45 -4.55 21.27
C ALA A 41 40.95 -5.59 22.26
N VAL A 42 41.48 -5.55 23.48
CA VAL A 42 41.01 -6.41 24.59
C VAL A 42 39.54 -6.11 24.88
N GLY A 43 38.71 -7.15 24.94
CA GLY A 43 37.28 -7.04 25.20
C GLY A 43 36.38 -7.16 23.97
N ASP A 44 36.92 -6.98 22.76
CA ASP A 44 36.21 -7.19 21.50
C ASP A 44 35.66 -8.63 21.41
N ARG A 45 34.66 -8.86 20.56
CA ARG A 45 34.14 -10.19 20.24
C ARG A 45 33.72 -10.28 18.78
N CYS A 46 33.95 -11.42 18.14
CA CYS A 46 33.40 -11.70 16.82
C CYS A 46 32.02 -12.34 16.95
N LYS A 47 31.09 -11.92 16.11
CA LYS A 47 29.77 -12.52 15.93
C LYS A 47 29.71 -13.17 14.56
N LEU A 48 29.69 -14.50 14.52
CA LEU A 48 29.63 -15.33 13.33
C LEU A 48 28.16 -15.62 12.98
N THR A 49 27.82 -15.60 11.69
CA THR A 49 26.59 -16.21 11.19
C THR A 49 26.84 -17.66 10.75
N TRP A 50 26.03 -18.58 11.27
CA TRP A 50 25.98 -19.98 10.90
C TRP A 50 24.56 -20.36 10.54
N GLY A 51 24.24 -20.28 9.25
CA GLY A 51 22.95 -20.72 8.74
C GLY A 51 21.73 -20.03 9.34
N GLY A 52 21.83 -18.71 9.53
CA GLY A 52 20.78 -17.92 10.17
C GLY A 52 20.84 -17.91 11.70
N TRP A 53 21.78 -18.61 12.32
CA TRP A 53 22.10 -18.54 13.75
C TRP A 53 23.32 -17.64 14.00
N PHE A 54 23.42 -17.05 15.19
CA PHE A 54 24.61 -16.30 15.60
C PHE A 54 25.43 -17.06 16.65
N VAL A 55 26.74 -17.18 16.40
CA VAL A 55 27.70 -17.82 17.30
C VAL A 55 28.79 -16.79 17.63
N TYR A 56 29.17 -16.69 18.89
CA TYR A 56 30.11 -15.65 19.35
C TYR A 56 31.48 -16.25 19.69
N SER A 57 32.54 -15.51 19.37
CA SER A 57 33.87 -15.81 19.90
C SER A 57 33.93 -15.55 21.41
N PRO A 58 34.91 -16.13 22.12
CA PRO A 58 35.39 -15.57 23.38
C PRO A 58 35.76 -14.10 23.21
N ARG A 59 35.72 -13.33 24.30
CA ARG A 59 36.24 -11.96 24.26
C ARG A 59 37.75 -11.96 24.01
N VAL A 60 38.22 -10.98 23.25
CA VAL A 60 39.63 -10.82 22.93
C VAL A 60 40.43 -10.55 24.19
N THR A 61 41.51 -11.31 24.37
CA THR A 61 42.50 -11.14 25.45
C THR A 61 43.78 -10.54 24.89
N GLN A 62 44.70 -10.14 25.77
CA GLN A 62 46.00 -9.62 25.34
C GLN A 62 46.82 -10.67 24.57
N ASP A 63 46.71 -11.95 24.94
CA ASP A 63 47.43 -13.03 24.27
C ASP A 63 47.02 -13.17 22.79
N HIS A 64 45.74 -12.94 22.45
CA HIS A 64 45.27 -12.93 21.07
C HIS A 64 45.91 -11.80 20.24
N ILE A 65 46.33 -10.70 20.87
CA ILE A 65 46.94 -9.54 20.21
C ILE A 65 48.45 -9.71 20.11
N ASP A 66 49.10 -10.13 21.20
CA ASP A 66 50.55 -10.25 21.29
C ASP A 66 51.08 -11.44 20.48
N ASN A 67 50.31 -12.53 20.40
CA ASN A 67 50.69 -13.74 19.67
C ASN A 67 49.48 -14.40 18.99
N PRO A 68 48.87 -13.77 17.96
CA PRO A 68 47.65 -14.27 17.29
C PRO A 68 47.81 -15.64 16.63
N GLN A 69 49.05 -16.09 16.36
CA GLN A 69 49.30 -17.42 15.79
C GLN A 69 49.40 -18.51 16.86
N GLY A 70 49.95 -18.20 18.05
CA GLY A 70 49.98 -19.13 19.19
C GLY A 70 48.70 -19.13 20.02
N HIS A 71 47.94 -18.03 19.98
CA HIS A 71 46.65 -17.84 20.64
C HIS A 71 45.62 -17.36 19.61
N PRO A 72 45.13 -18.25 18.73
CA PRO A 72 44.14 -17.89 17.73
C PRO A 72 42.79 -17.55 18.37
N LEU A 73 42.07 -16.59 17.79
CA LEU A 73 40.66 -16.36 18.13
C LEU A 73 39.80 -17.41 17.42
N VAL A 74 39.19 -18.29 18.20
CA VAL A 74 38.40 -19.44 17.71
C VAL A 74 36.93 -19.26 18.07
N ILE A 75 36.05 -19.51 17.11
CA ILE A 75 34.60 -19.59 17.30
C ILE A 75 34.20 -21.05 17.17
N HIS A 76 33.72 -21.65 18.26
CA HIS A 76 33.24 -23.03 18.25
C HIS A 76 31.75 -23.07 17.88
N VAL A 77 31.43 -23.70 16.75
CA VAL A 77 30.05 -23.99 16.34
C VAL A 77 29.69 -25.38 16.84
N ASP A 78 28.80 -25.46 17.82
CA ASP A 78 28.43 -26.73 18.43
C ASP A 78 27.54 -27.61 17.53
N LYS A 79 27.43 -28.89 17.90
CA LYS A 79 26.59 -29.88 17.22
C LYS A 79 25.14 -29.40 17.05
N ALA A 80 24.55 -28.80 18.08
CA ALA A 80 23.15 -28.39 18.06
C ALA A 80 22.92 -27.31 17.00
N THR A 81 23.83 -26.35 16.89
CA THR A 81 23.82 -25.27 15.91
C THR A 81 24.01 -25.78 14.49
N ILE A 82 24.94 -26.73 14.29
CA ILE A 82 25.17 -27.39 12.99
C ILE A 82 23.89 -28.12 12.53
N LEU A 83 23.28 -28.91 13.42
CA LEU A 83 22.07 -29.66 13.10
C LEU A 83 20.85 -28.76 12.89
N ALA A 84 20.75 -27.65 13.64
CA ALA A 84 19.65 -26.69 13.52
C ALA A 84 19.68 -25.90 12.20
N ALA A 85 20.88 -25.57 11.69
CA ALA A 85 21.05 -24.96 10.38
C ALA A 85 20.69 -25.93 9.23
N GLY A 86 20.92 -27.23 9.44
CA GLY A 86 20.58 -28.29 8.49
C GLY A 86 21.57 -28.45 7.34
N ASP A 87 21.40 -29.54 6.58
CA ASP A 87 22.30 -29.87 5.47
C ASP A 87 22.11 -28.90 4.29
N THR A 88 23.20 -28.51 3.65
CA THR A 88 23.24 -27.55 2.54
C THR A 88 24.46 -27.77 1.67
N ASP A 89 24.31 -27.49 0.37
CA ASP A 89 25.43 -27.55 -0.57
C ASP A 89 26.38 -26.34 -0.42
N SER A 90 25.91 -25.24 0.19
CA SER A 90 26.70 -24.03 0.41
C SER A 90 26.09 -23.16 1.51
N LEU A 91 26.52 -23.38 2.75
CA LEU A 91 26.29 -22.52 3.90
C LEU A 91 27.14 -21.25 3.79
N ALA A 92 26.52 -20.07 3.73
CA ALA A 92 27.29 -18.84 3.83
C ALA A 92 27.71 -18.62 5.30
N VAL A 93 29.01 -18.44 5.51
CA VAL A 93 29.62 -18.19 6.81
C VAL A 93 30.39 -16.89 6.73
N ALA A 94 30.07 -15.97 7.63
CA ALA A 94 30.72 -14.66 7.76
C ALA A 94 30.72 -14.25 9.24
N PHE A 95 31.52 -13.26 9.59
CA PHE A 95 31.49 -12.65 10.92
C PHE A 95 31.62 -11.13 10.87
N GLU A 96 31.07 -10.47 11.88
CA GLU A 96 31.28 -9.06 12.21
C GLU A 96 32.01 -8.96 13.57
N VAL A 97 32.62 -7.81 13.85
CA VAL A 97 33.34 -7.55 15.11
C VAL A 97 32.53 -6.57 15.94
N HIS A 98 32.43 -6.83 17.24
CA HIS A 98 31.86 -5.92 18.23
C HIS A 98 32.96 -5.50 19.21
N ASP A 99 33.10 -4.21 19.46
CA ASP A 99 34.07 -3.70 20.45
C ASP A 99 33.59 -3.94 21.91
N ILE A 100 34.36 -3.46 22.88
CA ILE A 100 34.04 -3.62 24.31
C ILE A 100 32.72 -2.94 24.74
N VAL A 101 32.26 -1.91 24.00
CA VAL A 101 30.98 -1.21 24.23
C VAL A 101 29.91 -1.61 23.20
N ASP A 102 30.15 -2.70 22.47
CA ASP A 102 29.24 -3.33 21.51
C ASP A 102 28.97 -2.53 20.23
N ASN A 103 29.85 -1.59 19.87
CA ASN A 103 29.84 -1.00 18.54
C ASN A 103 30.26 -2.05 17.51
N ARG A 104 29.48 -2.21 16.46
CA ARG A 104 29.76 -3.17 15.38
C ARG A 104 30.73 -2.62 14.34
N SER A 105 31.46 -3.51 13.67
CA SER A 105 32.19 -3.19 12.45
C SER A 105 31.25 -2.67 11.36
N GLU A 106 31.77 -1.81 10.49
CA GLU A 106 30.98 -1.18 9.41
C GLU A 106 30.26 -2.20 8.53
N ASP A 107 30.92 -3.33 8.26
CA ASP A 107 30.37 -4.44 7.47
C ASP A 107 30.84 -5.79 8.00
N TRP A 108 30.21 -6.86 7.51
CA TRP A 108 30.61 -8.24 7.69
C TRP A 108 31.89 -8.52 6.90
N CYS A 109 32.63 -9.57 7.30
CA CYS A 109 33.66 -10.11 6.43
C CYS A 109 33.05 -10.70 5.15
N ALA A 110 33.87 -10.87 4.11
CA ALA A 110 33.44 -11.59 2.91
C ALA A 110 32.92 -12.98 3.28
N ALA A 111 31.70 -13.30 2.83
CA ALA A 111 31.07 -14.58 3.10
C ALA A 111 31.78 -15.72 2.39
N VAL A 112 31.80 -16.86 3.05
CA VAL A 112 32.44 -18.10 2.59
C VAL A 112 31.39 -19.20 2.54
N GLY A 113 31.30 -19.93 1.42
CA GLY A 113 30.39 -21.06 1.27
C GLY A 113 30.99 -22.37 1.80
N ILE A 114 30.34 -23.04 2.75
CA ILE A 114 30.77 -24.32 3.33
C ILE A 114 29.69 -25.38 3.08
N ALA A 115 30.02 -26.53 2.50
CA ALA A 115 29.07 -27.63 2.38
C ALA A 115 28.84 -28.29 3.76
N VAL A 116 27.58 -28.55 4.11
CA VAL A 116 27.21 -29.26 5.35
C VAL A 116 26.39 -30.48 4.96
N ASP A 117 26.92 -31.68 5.23
CA ASP A 117 26.27 -32.96 5.00
C ASP A 117 26.44 -33.85 6.24
N THR A 118 25.44 -33.84 7.12
CA THR A 118 25.43 -34.64 8.34
C THR A 118 25.08 -36.12 8.09
N GLY A 119 25.09 -36.57 6.82
CA GLY A 119 24.92 -37.97 6.42
C GLY A 119 23.47 -38.41 6.27
N ASN A 120 22.54 -37.47 6.10
CA ASN A 120 21.12 -37.75 5.87
C ASN A 120 20.79 -37.62 4.38
N THR A 121 20.16 -38.63 3.77
CA THR A 121 19.65 -38.51 2.40
C THR A 121 18.50 -37.49 2.38
N ARG A 122 18.80 -36.24 2.03
CA ARG A 122 17.82 -35.14 1.98
C ARG A 122 17.39 -34.83 0.55
N LEU A 123 16.15 -34.36 0.42
CA LEU A 123 15.62 -33.84 -0.83
C LEU A 123 16.36 -32.57 -1.27
N SER A 124 16.31 -32.24 -2.56
CA SER A 124 16.88 -31.00 -3.09
C SER A 124 16.28 -29.77 -2.40
N PRO A 125 17.03 -28.66 -2.23
CA PRO A 125 16.50 -27.46 -1.58
C PRO A 125 15.42 -26.78 -2.43
N PRO A 126 14.52 -25.98 -1.83
CA PRO A 126 13.58 -25.16 -2.60
C PRO A 126 14.30 -24.02 -3.34
N MET A 127 13.64 -23.51 -4.37
CA MET A 127 13.96 -22.22 -4.97
C MET A 127 13.10 -21.13 -4.29
N VAL A 128 13.66 -19.93 -4.13
CA VAL A 128 12.90 -18.75 -3.65
C VAL A 128 12.63 -17.88 -4.87
N LYS A 129 11.37 -17.79 -5.30
CA LYS A 129 10.97 -17.19 -6.59
C LYS A 129 11.36 -15.72 -6.70
N GLU A 130 11.24 -14.97 -5.61
CA GLU A 130 11.52 -13.54 -5.55
C GLU A 130 12.99 -13.22 -5.25
N ALA A 131 13.84 -14.25 -5.08
CA ALA A 131 15.26 -14.06 -4.84
C ALA A 131 16.03 -13.86 -6.16
N PHE A 132 16.75 -12.75 -6.28
CA PHE A 132 17.70 -12.51 -7.37
C PHE A 132 19.13 -12.62 -6.83
N ASN A 133 19.94 -13.52 -7.41
CA ASN A 133 21.29 -13.82 -6.91
C ASN A 133 21.31 -14.12 -5.39
N SER A 134 20.33 -14.89 -4.90
CA SER A 134 20.16 -15.24 -3.48
C SER A 134 19.91 -14.04 -2.55
N VAL A 135 19.38 -12.94 -3.09
CA VAL A 135 18.93 -11.77 -2.33
C VAL A 135 17.44 -11.56 -2.53
N VAL A 136 16.69 -11.42 -1.44
CA VAL A 136 15.27 -11.00 -1.46
C VAL A 136 15.19 -9.58 -0.93
N ASP A 137 14.55 -8.72 -1.70
CA ASP A 137 14.27 -7.34 -1.34
C ASP A 137 12.85 -7.24 -0.78
N MET A 138 12.74 -7.19 0.55
CA MET A 138 11.44 -7.13 1.23
C MET A 138 10.71 -5.82 0.93
N ASP A 139 11.42 -4.77 0.51
CA ASP A 139 10.78 -3.53 0.15
C ASP A 139 10.12 -3.60 -1.23
N LYS A 140 10.72 -4.32 -2.17
CA LYS A 140 10.05 -4.64 -3.44
C LYS A 140 8.92 -5.66 -3.29
N LEU A 141 9.07 -6.61 -2.37
CA LEU A 141 8.05 -7.63 -2.11
C LEU A 141 6.77 -7.04 -1.51
N GLY A 142 6.89 -6.01 -0.66
CA GLY A 142 5.75 -5.41 0.02
C GLY A 142 4.98 -6.43 0.87
N ASP A 143 3.64 -6.42 0.77
CA ASP A 143 2.79 -7.32 1.53
C ASP A 143 2.51 -8.65 0.80
N ALA A 144 2.98 -8.81 -0.44
CA ALA A 144 2.87 -10.07 -1.16
C ALA A 144 3.66 -11.19 -0.44
N PRO A 145 3.20 -12.45 -0.44
CA PRO A 145 3.92 -13.55 0.19
C PRO A 145 5.23 -13.86 -0.54
N LEU A 146 6.19 -14.43 0.18
CA LEU A 146 7.41 -15.00 -0.41
C LEU A 146 7.12 -16.42 -0.91
N THR A 147 7.48 -16.73 -2.15
CA THR A 147 7.11 -17.99 -2.79
C THR A 147 8.27 -18.99 -2.77
N LEU A 148 8.08 -20.13 -2.12
CA LEU A 148 8.96 -21.30 -2.27
C LEU A 148 8.49 -22.16 -3.44
N GLN A 149 9.41 -22.45 -4.35
CA GLN A 149 9.21 -23.34 -5.48
C GLN A 149 9.94 -24.67 -5.24
N VAL A 150 9.19 -25.76 -5.26
CA VAL A 150 9.71 -27.13 -5.09
C VAL A 150 9.50 -27.91 -6.38
N LEU A 151 10.57 -28.47 -6.94
CA LEU A 151 10.47 -29.41 -8.06
C LEU A 151 9.99 -30.76 -7.53
N VAL A 152 8.74 -31.11 -7.82
CA VAL A 152 8.09 -32.31 -7.29
C VAL A 152 8.11 -33.45 -8.29
N ASP A 153 9.27 -34.11 -8.45
CA ASP A 153 9.46 -35.16 -9.45
C ASP A 153 9.56 -36.58 -8.84
N ALA A 154 9.23 -37.59 -9.65
CA ALA A 154 9.38 -39.00 -9.28
C ALA A 154 10.87 -39.41 -9.33
N PRO A 155 11.33 -40.37 -8.49
CA PRO A 155 10.57 -41.16 -7.52
C PRO A 155 10.46 -40.51 -6.13
N ASP A 156 11.02 -39.32 -5.93
CA ASP A 156 11.10 -38.68 -4.62
C ASP A 156 9.73 -38.27 -4.10
N PHE A 157 8.87 -37.77 -4.98
CA PHE A 157 7.51 -37.34 -4.68
C PHE A 157 6.45 -38.27 -5.27
N ARG A 158 5.28 -38.30 -4.64
CA ARG A 158 4.11 -39.09 -5.04
C ARG A 158 2.83 -38.28 -4.86
N ILE A 159 1.81 -38.63 -5.64
CA ILE A 159 0.45 -38.12 -5.43
C ILE A 159 0.01 -38.46 -3.99
N GLY A 160 -0.54 -37.47 -3.30
CA GLY A 160 -0.97 -37.54 -1.90
C GLY A 160 0.09 -37.07 -0.88
N ASP A 161 1.34 -36.88 -1.28
CA ASP A 161 2.35 -36.26 -0.41
C ASP A 161 1.94 -34.82 -0.05
N VAL A 162 2.24 -34.37 1.17
CA VAL A 162 2.02 -32.99 1.60
C VAL A 162 3.37 -32.32 1.85
N ILE A 163 3.59 -31.17 1.20
CA ILE A 163 4.83 -30.40 1.33
C ILE A 163 4.62 -29.29 2.35
N ILE A 164 5.53 -29.20 3.31
CA ILE A 164 5.52 -28.14 4.34
C ILE A 164 6.75 -27.29 4.14
N GLY A 165 6.55 -26.07 3.66
CA GLY A 165 7.60 -25.07 3.47
C GLY A 165 8.00 -24.44 4.79
N GLN A 166 9.28 -24.11 4.92
CA GLN A 166 9.86 -23.55 6.12
C GLN A 166 10.79 -22.38 5.78
N GLY A 167 10.74 -21.33 6.59
CA GLY A 167 11.68 -20.21 6.59
C GLY A 167 12.19 -19.95 8.00
N LYS A 168 13.50 -19.96 8.20
CA LYS A 168 14.12 -19.76 9.51
C LYS A 168 15.23 -18.73 9.44
N GLY A 169 15.46 -18.03 10.54
CA GLY A 169 16.59 -17.13 10.70
C GLY A 169 16.59 -16.49 12.09
N THR A 170 17.52 -15.57 12.30
CA THR A 170 17.59 -14.78 13.53
C THR A 170 17.54 -13.30 13.15
N THR A 171 16.75 -12.51 13.88
CA THR A 171 16.65 -11.05 13.68
C THR A 171 17.96 -10.36 14.08
N LEU A 172 18.13 -9.09 13.73
CA LEU A 172 19.31 -8.31 14.15
C LEU A 172 19.48 -8.28 15.68
N ASP A 173 18.36 -8.32 16.41
CA ASP A 173 18.31 -8.29 17.88
C ASP A 173 18.54 -9.67 18.52
N GLY A 174 18.77 -10.72 17.72
CA GLY A 174 19.06 -12.07 18.21
C GLY A 174 17.83 -12.94 18.43
N GLU A 175 16.65 -12.52 18.01
CA GLU A 175 15.42 -13.31 18.16
C GLU A 175 15.30 -14.36 17.04
N PRO A 176 15.09 -15.65 17.35
CA PRO A 176 14.90 -16.67 16.32
C PRO A 176 13.48 -16.58 15.73
N ILE A 177 13.40 -16.48 14.41
CA ILE A 177 12.14 -16.58 13.64
C ILE A 177 12.09 -17.94 12.95
N SER A 178 10.93 -18.61 13.05
CA SER A 178 10.64 -19.85 12.34
C SER A 178 9.21 -19.82 11.82
N VAL A 179 9.06 -19.84 10.50
CA VAL A 179 7.79 -19.81 9.79
C VAL A 179 7.60 -21.16 9.11
N GLU A 180 6.39 -21.72 9.20
CA GLU A 180 6.02 -22.93 8.48
C GLU A 180 4.68 -22.74 7.75
N VAL A 181 4.60 -23.26 6.52
CA VAL A 181 3.36 -23.27 5.73
C VAL A 181 3.14 -24.67 5.19
N ARG A 182 1.97 -25.23 5.51
CA ARG A 182 1.53 -26.54 5.02
C ARG A 182 0.81 -26.37 3.68
N GLY A 183 1.25 -27.09 2.65
CA GLY A 183 0.59 -27.16 1.37
C GLY A 183 -0.58 -28.13 1.32
N GLU A 184 -1.31 -28.08 0.21
CA GLU A 184 -2.28 -29.09 -0.19
C GLU A 184 -1.61 -30.39 -0.68
N PRO A 185 -2.28 -31.56 -0.54
CA PRO A 185 -1.77 -32.82 -1.06
C PRO A 185 -1.48 -32.77 -2.56
N LEU A 186 -0.34 -33.32 -2.98
CA LEU A 186 0.04 -33.37 -4.39
C LEU A 186 -0.98 -34.16 -5.20
N ILE A 187 -1.52 -33.55 -6.25
CA ILE A 187 -2.42 -34.21 -7.23
C ILE A 187 -1.67 -34.68 -8.48
N SER A 188 -0.43 -34.24 -8.67
CA SER A 188 0.47 -34.60 -9.77
C SER A 188 1.94 -34.53 -9.34
N VAL A 189 2.81 -35.13 -10.14
CA VAL A 189 4.28 -35.03 -10.05
C VAL A 189 4.85 -34.68 -11.43
N GLY A 190 6.11 -34.22 -11.48
CA GLY A 190 6.78 -33.72 -12.68
C GLY A 190 6.55 -32.23 -12.94
N ASN A 191 6.19 -31.46 -11.91
CA ASN A 191 5.92 -30.03 -11.99
C ASN A 191 6.62 -29.25 -10.86
N ILE A 192 6.49 -27.92 -10.88
CA ILE A 192 6.87 -27.05 -9.77
C ILE A 192 5.64 -26.87 -8.87
N TYR A 193 5.82 -27.09 -7.58
CA TYR A 193 4.83 -26.80 -6.54
C TYR A 193 5.22 -25.51 -5.82
N GLU A 194 4.27 -24.60 -5.64
CA GLU A 194 4.49 -23.29 -5.01
C GLU A 194 3.86 -23.23 -3.61
N LEU A 195 4.61 -22.72 -2.64
CA LEU A 195 4.17 -22.45 -1.26
C LEU A 195 4.36 -20.96 -0.96
N ALA A 196 3.32 -20.32 -0.44
CA ALA A 196 3.33 -18.90 -0.10
C ALA A 196 3.64 -18.70 1.40
N LEU A 197 4.82 -18.22 1.74
CA LEU A 197 5.21 -17.86 3.10
C LEU A 197 4.77 -16.43 3.43
N PRO A 198 4.20 -16.18 4.62
CA PRO A 198 3.84 -14.84 5.06
C PRO A 198 5.04 -13.89 5.05
N SER A 199 4.93 -12.78 4.31
CA SER A 199 6.00 -11.79 4.22
C SER A 199 6.22 -11.02 5.52
N ALA A 200 5.18 -10.88 6.36
CA ALA A 200 5.28 -10.19 7.65
C ALA A 200 6.34 -10.83 8.56
N ASP A 201 6.33 -12.16 8.70
CA ASP A 201 7.28 -12.87 9.55
C ASP A 201 8.69 -12.90 8.94
N ILE A 202 8.78 -13.12 7.63
CA ILE A 202 10.07 -13.11 6.92
C ILE A 202 10.70 -11.71 6.93
N ARG A 203 9.89 -10.65 6.94
CA ARG A 203 10.36 -9.26 7.00
C ARG A 203 11.11 -8.97 8.31
N LEU A 204 10.76 -9.65 9.40
CA LEU A 204 11.50 -9.51 10.67
C LEU A 204 12.98 -9.92 10.53
N LEU A 205 13.30 -10.74 9.52
CA LEU A 205 14.66 -11.15 9.16
C LEU A 205 15.36 -10.17 8.20
N ALA A 206 14.78 -9.01 7.90
CA ALA A 206 15.43 -8.04 7.02
C ALA A 206 16.77 -7.56 7.61
N LYS A 207 17.75 -7.37 6.70
CA LYS A 207 19.17 -7.12 6.99
C LYS A 207 19.89 -8.32 7.63
N THR A 208 19.31 -9.51 7.59
CA THR A 208 19.96 -10.76 8.01
C THR A 208 19.92 -11.80 6.90
N GLN A 209 20.35 -13.02 7.19
CA GLN A 209 20.26 -14.16 6.29
C GLN A 209 19.24 -15.17 6.83
N ALA A 210 18.39 -15.67 5.94
CA ALA A 210 17.42 -16.71 6.24
C ALA A 210 17.75 -18.01 5.50
N VAL A 211 17.30 -19.13 6.05
CA VAL A 211 17.32 -20.45 5.41
C VAL A 211 15.90 -20.89 5.08
N PHE A 212 15.72 -21.32 3.84
CA PHE A 212 14.46 -21.86 3.35
C PHE A 212 14.59 -23.34 3.04
N SER A 213 13.67 -24.14 3.55
CA SER A 213 13.66 -25.59 3.37
C SER A 213 12.21 -26.07 3.27
N TYR A 214 12.02 -27.36 3.07
CA TYR A 214 10.72 -28.00 3.22
C TYR A 214 10.87 -29.41 3.79
N ARG A 215 9.76 -29.96 4.27
CA ARG A 215 9.63 -31.40 4.55
C ARG A 215 8.44 -31.96 3.80
N VAL A 216 8.52 -33.25 3.49
CA VAL A 216 7.46 -34.00 2.82
C VAL A 216 6.87 -34.97 3.82
N GLU A 217 5.61 -34.77 4.15
CA GLU A 217 4.80 -35.71 4.89
C GLU A 217 4.19 -36.72 3.91
N ARG A 218 4.39 -38.00 4.21
CA ARG A 218 3.78 -39.10 3.46
C ARG A 218 3.13 -40.05 4.44
N SER A 219 1.85 -40.35 4.21
CA SER A 219 1.08 -41.22 5.09
C SER A 219 1.77 -42.57 5.30
N GLY A 220 2.01 -42.93 6.56
CA GLY A 220 2.62 -44.21 6.94
C GLY A 220 4.15 -44.28 6.81
N SER A 221 4.84 -43.17 6.56
CA SER A 221 6.30 -43.09 6.56
C SER A 221 6.79 -41.86 7.33
N ASP A 222 8.05 -41.88 7.77
CA ASP A 222 8.69 -40.73 8.39
C ASP A 222 8.83 -39.56 7.40
N ASP A 223 8.81 -38.34 7.95
CA ASP A 223 8.99 -37.11 7.19
C ASP A 223 10.35 -37.07 6.51
N ARG A 224 10.35 -36.64 5.24
CA ARG A 224 11.57 -36.45 4.47
C ARG A 224 11.91 -34.97 4.38
N ALA A 225 13.03 -34.56 4.97
CA ALA A 225 13.50 -33.18 4.93
C ALA A 225 14.27 -32.87 3.63
N SER A 226 14.20 -31.63 3.18
CA SER A 226 15.06 -31.07 2.16
C SER A 226 16.37 -30.55 2.74
N LYS A 227 17.35 -30.29 1.87
CA LYS A 227 18.45 -29.37 2.14
C LYS A 227 17.91 -27.93 2.28
N GLY A 228 18.68 -27.07 2.95
CA GLY A 228 18.36 -25.64 3.10
C GLY A 228 18.90 -24.79 1.95
N ARG A 229 18.18 -23.69 1.64
CA ARG A 229 18.59 -22.63 0.72
C ARG A 229 18.81 -21.33 1.48
N PHE A 230 20.03 -20.80 1.45
CA PHE A 230 20.36 -19.52 2.09
C PHE A 230 20.04 -18.33 1.17
N VAL A 231 19.41 -17.32 1.75
CA VAL A 231 19.02 -16.09 1.06
C VAL A 231 19.24 -14.90 1.99
N SER A 232 19.93 -13.88 1.49
CA SER A 232 20.06 -12.60 2.18
C SER A 232 18.76 -11.82 2.05
N ILE A 233 18.22 -11.37 3.17
CA ILE A 233 16.98 -10.60 3.21
C ILE A 233 17.38 -9.14 3.40
N ILE A 234 17.02 -8.27 2.46
CA ILE A 234 17.29 -6.83 2.55
C ILE A 234 15.98 -6.04 2.66
N GLY A 235 16.09 -4.78 3.05
CA GLY A 235 14.97 -3.86 3.24
C GLY A 235 14.67 -3.55 4.71
N ALA A 236 13.55 -2.89 4.97
CA ALA A 236 13.12 -2.54 6.32
C ALA A 236 12.44 -3.73 7.04
N THR A 237 12.82 -3.96 8.31
CA THR A 237 12.26 -5.01 9.19
C THR A 237 10.80 -4.80 9.55
N ARG A 238 10.32 -3.56 9.45
CA ARG A 238 8.94 -3.16 9.66
C ARG A 238 8.66 -1.94 8.81
N ARG A 239 7.47 -1.85 8.24
CA ARG A 239 7.02 -0.71 7.44
C ARG A 239 6.04 0.12 8.25
N LEU A 240 6.38 1.40 8.43
CA LEU A 240 5.45 2.39 8.93
C LEU A 240 4.42 2.70 7.84
N LEU A 241 3.14 2.74 8.19
CA LEU A 241 2.07 3.03 7.23
C LEU A 241 2.19 4.46 6.69
N ALA A 242 1.68 4.71 5.49
CA ALA A 242 1.70 6.05 4.90
C ALA A 242 0.85 7.05 5.70
N PRO A 243 1.20 8.34 5.70
CA PRO A 243 0.34 9.38 6.26
C PRO A 243 -0.94 9.51 5.42
N ILE A 244 -2.05 9.91 6.03
CA ILE A 244 -3.35 10.10 5.37
C ILE A 244 -3.58 11.60 5.16
N ALA A 245 -3.75 12.03 3.91
CA ALA A 245 -4.14 13.40 3.58
C ALA A 245 -5.67 13.57 3.67
N VAL A 246 -6.19 13.97 4.84
CA VAL A 246 -7.65 13.97 5.10
C VAL A 246 -8.42 15.01 4.29
N ASP A 247 -7.75 16.08 3.84
CA ASP A 247 -8.33 17.12 3.01
C ASP A 247 -8.34 16.80 1.51
N ALA A 248 -7.65 15.71 1.11
CA ALA A 248 -7.55 15.32 -0.28
C ALA A 248 -8.89 14.78 -0.79
N GLN A 249 -9.30 15.27 -1.96
CA GLN A 249 -10.49 14.78 -2.66
C GLN A 249 -10.06 14.23 -4.01
N GLN A 250 -10.30 12.94 -4.22
CA GLN A 250 -9.94 12.24 -5.46
C GLN A 250 -8.47 12.46 -5.86
N GLY A 251 -7.58 12.34 -4.87
CA GLY A 251 -6.13 12.49 -5.04
C GLY A 251 -5.64 13.92 -5.21
N ALA A 252 -6.49 14.93 -4.99
CA ALA A 252 -6.10 16.34 -5.11
C ALA A 252 -6.34 17.13 -3.83
N LEU A 253 -5.43 18.05 -3.53
CA LEU A 253 -5.52 19.04 -2.45
C LEU A 253 -5.81 20.42 -3.03
N ASP A 254 -6.76 21.12 -2.42
CA ASP A 254 -7.11 22.50 -2.77
C ASP A 254 -5.96 23.47 -2.39
N PRO A 255 -5.35 24.18 -3.36
CA PRO A 255 -4.21 25.06 -3.12
C PRO A 255 -4.54 26.29 -2.29
N ASP A 256 -5.80 26.69 -2.20
CA ASP A 256 -6.25 27.92 -1.53
C ASP A 256 -6.66 27.68 -0.07
N ARG A 257 -6.55 26.44 0.41
CA ARG A 257 -6.75 26.13 1.83
C ARG A 257 -5.74 26.86 2.71
N VAL A 258 -6.23 27.45 3.81
CA VAL A 258 -5.37 28.11 4.81
C VAL A 258 -4.50 27.11 5.56
N TYR A 259 -5.03 25.91 5.79
CA TYR A 259 -4.33 24.78 6.42
C TYR A 259 -4.78 23.47 5.78
N THR A 260 -3.91 22.47 5.86
CA THR A 260 -4.27 21.08 5.59
C THR A 260 -3.70 20.16 6.64
N THR A 261 -4.30 18.99 6.82
CA THR A 261 -3.88 18.01 7.83
C THR A 261 -3.40 16.72 7.19
N ALA A 262 -2.21 16.27 7.58
CA ALA A 262 -1.73 14.91 7.35
C ALA A 262 -1.87 14.13 8.67
N VAL A 263 -2.56 12.99 8.64
CA VAL A 263 -2.78 12.16 9.82
C VAL A 263 -1.83 10.96 9.77
N ILE A 264 -1.01 10.80 10.80
CA ILE A 264 -0.06 9.70 10.92
C ILE A 264 -0.72 8.53 11.65
N PRO A 265 -0.82 7.34 11.04
CA PRO A 265 -1.33 6.16 11.73
C PRO A 265 -0.46 5.83 12.96
N PHE A 266 -1.10 5.53 14.10
CA PHE A 266 -0.39 5.07 15.28
C PHE A 266 0.30 3.72 14.99
N ASP A 267 1.58 3.61 15.34
CA ASP A 267 2.31 2.34 15.31
C ASP A 267 2.78 1.96 16.72
N PRO A 268 2.67 0.68 17.14
CA PRO A 268 3.13 0.23 18.46
C PRO A 268 4.60 0.51 18.79
N MET A 269 5.46 0.80 17.81
CA MET A 269 6.85 1.19 18.05
C MET A 269 7.02 2.64 18.49
N MET A 270 5.99 3.46 18.33
CA MET A 270 5.98 4.86 18.79
C MET A 270 6.07 4.90 20.31
N GLN A 271 7.00 5.70 20.83
CA GLN A 271 7.23 5.87 22.26
C GLN A 271 7.36 7.35 22.59
N VAL A 272 7.13 7.68 23.87
CA VAL A 272 7.27 9.04 24.38
C VAL A 272 8.69 9.53 24.12
N GLY A 273 8.82 10.74 23.57
CA GLY A 273 10.10 11.36 23.24
C GLY A 273 10.63 11.06 21.84
N MET A 274 10.06 10.10 21.11
CA MET A 274 10.33 9.95 19.67
C MET A 274 9.78 11.14 18.89
N VAL A 275 10.30 11.38 17.69
CA VAL A 275 9.93 12.56 16.87
C VAL A 275 9.44 12.14 15.50
N ILE A 276 8.31 12.69 15.06
CA ILE A 276 7.82 12.57 13.68
C ILE A 276 8.24 13.82 12.90
N ILE A 277 8.84 13.61 11.72
CA ILE A 277 9.03 14.64 10.70
C ILE A 277 8.14 14.31 9.51
N LEU A 278 7.16 15.16 9.22
CA LEU A 278 6.40 15.07 7.98
C LEU A 278 7.27 15.57 6.80
N ARG A 279 7.33 14.78 5.73
CA ARG A 279 8.08 15.09 4.51
C ARG A 279 7.10 15.55 3.44
N TRP A 280 7.30 16.77 2.96
CA TRP A 280 6.43 17.47 2.02
C TRP A 280 7.17 17.72 0.71
N VAL A 281 7.36 16.67 -0.10
CA VAL A 281 8.19 16.77 -1.30
C VAL A 281 7.31 17.09 -2.50
N GLY A 282 7.21 18.37 -2.83
CA GLY A 282 6.41 18.86 -3.94
C GLY A 282 7.20 18.98 -5.25
N THR A 283 6.55 18.68 -6.37
CA THR A 283 7.04 18.98 -7.72
C THR A 283 6.16 20.07 -8.33
N ARG A 284 6.75 21.21 -8.67
CA ARG A 284 6.06 22.34 -9.28
C ARG A 284 5.78 22.10 -10.77
N GLN A 285 4.95 22.95 -11.37
CA GLN A 285 4.65 22.89 -12.82
C GLN A 285 5.89 23.07 -13.72
N ASP A 286 6.90 23.80 -13.25
CA ASP A 286 8.18 23.97 -13.93
C ASP A 286 9.17 22.82 -13.65
N PHE A 287 8.70 21.74 -13.03
CA PHE A 287 9.47 20.58 -12.57
C PHE A 287 10.48 20.88 -11.46
N GLY A 288 10.44 22.09 -10.86
CA GLY A 288 11.23 22.41 -9.68
C GLY A 288 10.77 21.64 -8.45
N VAL A 289 11.72 21.17 -7.64
CA VAL A 289 11.43 20.51 -6.36
C VAL A 289 11.23 21.56 -5.27
N TYR A 290 10.18 21.38 -4.48
CA TYR A 290 9.86 22.16 -3.29
C TYR A 290 9.78 21.22 -2.09
N ASP A 291 10.77 21.29 -1.21
CA ASP A 291 10.89 20.44 -0.02
C ASP A 291 11.17 21.33 1.20
N PRO A 292 10.13 21.91 1.82
CA PRO A 292 10.30 22.75 3.00
C PRO A 292 10.62 21.91 4.23
N GLU A 293 11.41 22.46 5.13
CA GLU A 293 11.51 21.92 6.49
C GLU A 293 10.24 22.28 7.26
N LEU A 294 9.54 21.26 7.76
CA LEU A 294 8.36 21.40 8.62
C LEU A 294 8.74 21.17 10.08
N ASP A 295 7.92 21.72 10.98
CA ASP A 295 8.12 21.57 12.42
C ASP A 295 8.08 20.10 12.85
N TRP A 296 8.92 19.77 13.83
CA TRP A 296 8.99 18.44 14.42
C TRP A 296 7.81 18.20 15.35
N HIS A 297 7.22 17.00 15.28
CA HIS A 297 6.22 16.57 16.25
C HIS A 297 6.81 15.57 17.23
N THR A 298 7.13 16.02 18.44
CA THR A 298 7.61 15.15 19.53
C THR A 298 6.44 14.42 20.18
N LEU A 299 6.53 13.08 20.21
CA LEU A 299 5.51 12.22 20.79
C LEU A 299 5.44 12.40 22.31
N SER A 300 4.30 12.86 22.78
CA SER A 300 3.99 13.05 24.19
C SER A 300 3.45 11.76 24.81
N LYS A 301 3.26 11.75 26.13
CA LYS A 301 2.60 10.64 26.82
C LYS A 301 1.16 10.43 26.35
N GLY A 302 0.43 11.52 26.07
CA GLY A 302 -0.96 11.44 25.60
C GLY A 302 -1.06 10.73 24.25
N ASP A 303 -0.19 11.09 23.30
CA ASP A 303 -0.15 10.45 21.97
C ASP A 303 0.01 8.92 22.06
N ILE A 304 0.80 8.44 23.02
CA ILE A 304 1.08 7.01 23.22
C ILE A 304 -0.03 6.30 24.00
N ASP A 305 -0.60 6.95 25.01
CA ASP A 305 -1.66 6.36 25.84
C ASP A 305 -2.98 6.24 25.05
N ASP A 306 -3.30 7.23 24.21
CA ASP A 306 -4.54 7.27 23.43
C ASP A 306 -4.53 6.26 22.27
N LYS A 307 -3.37 5.98 21.69
CA LYS A 307 -3.17 5.07 20.52
C LYS A 307 -4.01 5.47 19.31
N GLU A 308 -4.35 6.75 19.21
CA GLU A 308 -5.09 7.33 18.10
C GLU A 308 -4.15 7.85 17.00
N PRO A 309 -4.63 8.00 15.76
CA PRO A 309 -3.86 8.63 14.70
C PRO A 309 -3.46 10.08 15.05
N ILE A 310 -2.22 10.45 14.74
CA ILE A 310 -1.61 11.72 15.17
C ILE A 310 -1.78 12.77 14.05
N PRO A 311 -2.53 13.86 14.26
CA PRO A 311 -2.72 14.88 13.24
C PRO A 311 -1.54 15.86 13.19
N ILE A 312 -0.99 16.08 11.99
CA ILE A 312 0.03 17.09 11.70
C ILE A 312 -0.59 18.17 10.82
N ILE A 313 -0.70 19.39 11.35
CA ILE A 313 -1.27 20.54 10.64
C ILE A 313 -0.16 21.23 9.84
N VAL A 314 -0.41 21.44 8.55
CA VAL A 314 0.51 22.09 7.62
C VAL A 314 -0.12 23.39 7.11
N GLU A 315 0.66 24.47 7.11
CA GLU A 315 0.22 25.77 6.58
C GLU A 315 -0.04 25.71 5.06
N GLY A 316 -1.12 26.36 4.63
CA GLY A 316 -1.56 26.46 3.24
C GLY A 316 -0.55 27.07 2.27
N LYS A 317 0.42 27.86 2.77
CA LYS A 317 1.52 28.39 1.96
C LYS A 317 2.30 27.28 1.23
N HIS A 318 2.39 26.09 1.84
CA HIS A 318 3.09 24.95 1.26
C HIS A 318 2.30 24.27 0.14
N LEU A 319 0.97 24.33 0.19
CA LEU A 319 0.10 23.96 -0.93
C LEU A 319 0.23 24.98 -2.06
N LYS A 320 0.10 26.27 -1.74
CA LYS A 320 0.18 27.34 -2.74
C LYS A 320 1.52 27.36 -3.48
N ALA A 321 2.62 27.03 -2.80
CA ALA A 321 3.96 26.96 -3.39
C ALA A 321 4.11 25.86 -4.47
N ILE A 322 3.20 24.90 -4.54
CA ILE A 322 3.21 23.78 -5.50
C ILE A 322 1.87 23.68 -6.25
N GLU A 323 1.12 24.77 -6.32
CA GLU A 323 -0.13 24.86 -7.06
C GLU A 323 0.05 24.42 -8.53
N GLY A 324 -0.84 23.54 -8.97
CA GLY A 324 -0.80 22.89 -10.28
C GLY A 324 0.25 21.79 -10.41
N GLY A 325 1.00 21.51 -9.35
CA GLY A 325 2.02 20.47 -9.26
C GLY A 325 1.53 19.18 -8.58
N THR A 326 2.49 18.41 -8.05
CA THR A 326 2.23 17.17 -7.29
C THR A 326 2.93 17.20 -5.94
N LEU A 327 2.45 16.37 -5.01
CA LEU A 327 2.99 16.20 -3.66
C LEU A 327 3.25 14.72 -3.39
N ASP A 328 4.51 14.40 -3.11
CA ASP A 328 4.93 13.13 -2.53
C ASP A 328 4.99 13.29 -1.00
N LEU A 329 4.06 12.63 -0.30
CA LEU A 329 3.79 12.82 1.12
C LEU A 329 4.14 11.56 1.90
N PHE A 330 5.06 11.68 2.85
CA PHE A 330 5.49 10.60 3.75
C PHE A 330 5.98 11.18 5.07
N TYR A 331 6.41 10.36 6.02
CA TYR A 331 7.05 10.84 7.25
C TYR A 331 8.24 9.99 7.65
N VAL A 332 9.08 10.56 8.52
CA VAL A 332 10.20 9.89 9.16
C VAL A 332 9.96 9.87 10.66
N LEU A 333 9.98 8.68 11.28
CA LEU A 333 10.04 8.54 12.73
C LEU A 333 11.51 8.48 13.18
N MET A 334 11.88 9.38 14.07
CA MET A 334 13.20 9.45 14.68
C MET A 334 13.14 8.98 16.12
N ALA A 335 14.13 8.20 16.51
CA ALA A 335 14.35 7.75 17.88
C ALA A 335 15.83 7.92 18.24
N GLU A 336 16.11 8.15 19.52
CA GLU A 336 17.47 8.07 20.04
C GLU A 336 17.86 6.59 20.22
N GLY A 337 18.99 6.21 19.63
CA GLY A 337 19.58 4.89 19.75
C GLY A 337 20.28 4.71 21.10
N SER A 338 20.55 3.46 21.46
CA SER A 338 21.25 3.12 22.71
C SER A 338 22.68 3.66 22.79
N ASP A 339 23.28 4.01 21.65
CA ASP A 339 24.59 4.64 21.49
C ASP A 339 24.52 6.18 21.47
N GLY A 340 23.34 6.77 21.62
CA GLY A 340 23.09 8.21 21.48
C GLY A 340 23.00 8.71 20.03
N GLY A 341 23.05 7.81 19.04
CA GLY A 341 22.81 8.14 17.63
C GLY A 341 21.32 8.36 17.32
N ILE A 342 21.00 9.03 16.22
CA ILE A 342 19.61 9.16 15.77
C ILE A 342 19.27 8.07 14.77
N ILE A 343 18.29 7.23 15.11
CA ILE A 343 17.76 6.21 14.22
C ILE A 343 16.54 6.79 13.50
N GLN A 344 16.59 6.78 12.17
CA GLN A 344 15.50 7.24 11.30
C GLN A 344 14.80 6.08 10.63
N ARG A 345 13.46 6.12 10.58
CA ARG A 345 12.63 5.15 9.88
C ARG A 345 11.60 5.88 9.03
N GLU A 346 11.68 5.68 7.73
CA GLU A 346 10.73 6.23 6.77
C GLU A 346 9.42 5.43 6.75
N SER A 347 8.32 6.11 6.51
CA SER A 347 7.02 5.50 6.22
C SER A 347 6.89 5.07 4.77
N LEU A 348 5.84 4.29 4.48
CA LEU A 348 5.32 4.24 3.13
C LEU A 348 4.96 5.65 2.66
N HIS A 349 5.10 5.87 1.35
CA HIS A 349 4.64 7.10 0.72
C HIS A 349 3.13 7.01 0.48
N HIS A 350 2.43 8.11 0.65
CA HIS A 350 1.06 8.24 0.18
C HIS A 350 1.06 8.16 -1.36
N ALA A 351 -0.06 7.72 -1.95
CA ALA A 351 -0.24 7.83 -3.41
C ALA A 351 -0.01 9.28 -3.86
N LEU A 352 0.69 9.47 -4.99
CA LEU A 352 1.10 10.80 -5.42
C LEU A 352 -0.11 11.75 -5.55
N LEU A 353 -0.10 12.83 -4.76
CA LEU A 353 -1.19 13.80 -4.72
C LEU A 353 -1.00 14.88 -5.76
N ARG A 354 -2.09 15.43 -6.27
CA ARG A 354 -2.11 16.68 -7.04
C ARG A 354 -2.42 17.85 -6.12
N VAL A 355 -1.91 19.03 -6.46
CA VAL A 355 -2.30 20.27 -5.78
C VAL A 355 -2.98 21.17 -6.80
N GLY A 356 -4.28 21.40 -6.65
CA GLY A 356 -5.15 21.98 -7.68
C GLY A 356 -6.27 21.02 -8.08
N GLU A 357 -6.62 21.01 -9.36
CA GLU A 357 -7.72 20.18 -9.87
C GLU A 357 -7.39 18.68 -9.88
N PRO A 358 -8.35 17.81 -9.51
CA PRO A 358 -8.19 16.36 -9.59
C PRO A 358 -8.11 15.87 -11.04
N LEU A 359 -7.33 14.81 -11.26
CA LEU A 359 -7.25 14.13 -12.55
C LEU A 359 -8.24 12.96 -12.59
N LEU A 360 -9.39 13.20 -13.21
CA LEU A 360 -10.48 12.22 -13.29
C LEU A 360 -10.39 11.42 -14.60
N GLU A 361 -9.66 10.31 -14.54
CA GLU A 361 -9.41 9.43 -15.70
C GLU A 361 -10.56 8.46 -15.97
N LEU A 362 -11.40 8.18 -14.98
CA LEU A 362 -12.48 7.19 -15.08
C LEU A 362 -13.84 7.87 -15.26
N VAL A 363 -14.76 7.16 -15.92
CA VAL A 363 -16.16 7.59 -16.05
C VAL A 363 -16.88 7.46 -14.71
N ALA A 364 -18.03 8.12 -14.53
CA ALA A 364 -18.81 8.00 -13.31
C ALA A 364 -19.31 6.55 -13.10
N PRO A 365 -19.53 6.11 -11.84
CA PRO A 365 -20.19 4.83 -11.59
C PRO A 365 -21.63 4.84 -12.10
N ILE A 366 -22.22 3.66 -12.28
CA ILE A 366 -23.63 3.48 -12.61
C ILE A 366 -24.33 2.91 -11.37
N VAL A 367 -25.43 3.52 -10.95
CA VAL A 367 -26.21 3.05 -9.79
C VAL A 367 -27.57 2.52 -10.27
N LEU A 368 -27.87 1.26 -9.95
CA LEU A 368 -29.17 0.66 -10.26
C LEU A 368 -30.29 1.37 -9.49
N GLY A 369 -31.31 1.84 -10.22
CA GLY A 369 -32.43 2.60 -9.67
C GLY A 369 -32.25 4.11 -9.80
N GLU A 370 -31.03 4.60 -10.01
CA GLU A 370 -30.82 6.01 -10.36
C GLU A 370 -31.28 6.24 -11.79
N ALA A 371 -32.19 7.21 -11.95
CA ALA A 371 -32.64 7.69 -13.24
C ALA A 371 -32.95 9.18 -13.16
N GLY A 372 -32.43 9.96 -14.12
CA GLY A 372 -32.73 11.39 -14.24
C GLY A 372 -32.23 12.24 -13.07
N GLY A 373 -31.22 11.78 -12.32
CA GLY A 373 -30.70 12.46 -11.14
C GLY A 373 -31.46 12.14 -9.85
N THR A 374 -32.33 11.13 -9.85
CA THR A 374 -33.15 10.72 -8.71
C THR A 374 -33.11 9.21 -8.44
N LEU A 375 -32.96 8.89 -7.16
CA LEU A 375 -33.04 7.62 -6.42
C LEU A 375 -34.38 7.33 -5.75
N GLU A 376 -35.37 6.60 -6.28
CA GLU A 376 -36.53 6.17 -5.46
C GLU A 376 -36.29 4.77 -4.84
N PRO A 377 -36.08 4.65 -3.51
CA PRO A 377 -35.80 3.36 -2.88
C PRO A 377 -36.89 2.31 -3.04
N ASP A 378 -38.17 2.71 -3.07
CA ASP A 378 -39.30 1.78 -3.16
C ASP A 378 -39.41 1.11 -4.55
N ASP A 379 -38.80 1.71 -5.57
CA ASP A 379 -38.75 1.19 -6.94
C ASP A 379 -37.63 0.14 -7.12
N LEU A 380 -36.78 -0.08 -6.11
CA LEU A 380 -35.63 -0.97 -6.22
C LEU A 380 -36.04 -2.46 -6.28
N PRO A 381 -35.59 -3.23 -7.28
CA PRO A 381 -35.94 -4.63 -7.41
C PRO A 381 -35.41 -5.45 -6.22
N GLY A 382 -36.32 -6.08 -5.47
CA GLY A 382 -35.96 -6.84 -4.27
C GLY A 382 -35.39 -5.98 -3.14
N GLY A 383 -35.66 -4.67 -3.15
CA GLY A 383 -35.14 -3.71 -2.15
C GLY A 383 -33.63 -3.59 -2.18
N SER A 384 -32.98 -3.92 -3.30
CA SER A 384 -31.52 -3.87 -3.46
C SER A 384 -31.14 -2.98 -4.63
N SER A 385 -30.00 -2.31 -4.51
CA SER A 385 -29.36 -1.56 -5.59
C SER A 385 -28.01 -2.21 -5.94
N LYS A 386 -27.29 -1.59 -6.86
CA LYS A 386 -25.98 -2.02 -7.32
C LYS A 386 -25.20 -0.81 -7.80
N LEU A 387 -23.95 -0.68 -7.36
CA LEU A 387 -23.00 0.28 -7.91
C LEU A 387 -22.07 -0.48 -8.86
N THR A 388 -22.04 -0.08 -10.12
CA THR A 388 -21.13 -0.63 -11.13
C THR A 388 -20.03 0.39 -11.41
N ALA A 389 -18.78 -0.02 -11.17
CA ALA A 389 -17.59 0.65 -11.70
C ALA A 389 -17.36 0.14 -13.14
N PRO A 390 -17.55 0.97 -14.18
CA PRO A 390 -17.42 0.52 -15.56
C PRO A 390 -15.99 0.06 -15.90
N ALA A 391 -15.87 -0.79 -16.92
CA ALA A 391 -14.58 -1.20 -17.44
C ALA A 391 -13.76 0.03 -17.86
N ALA A 392 -12.59 0.21 -17.24
CA ALA A 392 -11.73 1.35 -17.48
C ALA A 392 -11.06 1.29 -18.87
N ALA A 393 -10.82 2.46 -19.47
CA ALA A 393 -10.10 2.55 -20.75
C ALA A 393 -8.67 1.98 -20.67
N GLU A 394 -7.99 2.19 -19.53
CA GLU A 394 -6.83 1.41 -19.12
C GLU A 394 -7.33 0.18 -18.32
N PRO A 395 -7.33 -1.04 -18.89
CA PRO A 395 -7.93 -2.20 -18.25
C PRO A 395 -7.27 -2.51 -16.89
N THR A 396 -8.08 -2.91 -15.92
CA THR A 396 -7.57 -3.39 -14.62
C THR A 396 -6.79 -4.69 -14.80
N LYS A 397 -5.74 -4.86 -13.99
CA LYS A 397 -4.87 -6.04 -13.98
C LYS A 397 -4.94 -6.74 -12.63
N ALA A 398 -4.61 -8.03 -12.63
CA ALA A 398 -4.47 -8.77 -11.37
C ALA A 398 -3.48 -8.05 -10.44
N GLY A 399 -3.89 -7.81 -9.19
CA GLY A 399 -3.16 -6.99 -8.23
C GLY A 399 -3.79 -5.60 -8.01
N ASP A 400 -4.50 -5.04 -8.99
CA ASP A 400 -5.23 -3.78 -8.80
C ASP A 400 -6.33 -3.95 -7.72
N LYS A 401 -6.81 -2.84 -7.15
CA LYS A 401 -7.96 -2.83 -6.23
C LYS A 401 -8.91 -1.72 -6.62
N VAL A 402 -10.20 -2.04 -6.72
CA VAL A 402 -11.26 -1.07 -7.00
C VAL A 402 -12.01 -0.79 -5.71
N THR A 403 -12.14 0.48 -5.34
CA THR A 403 -12.86 0.93 -4.14
C THR A 403 -13.93 1.92 -4.56
N TYR A 404 -15.18 1.74 -4.12
CA TYR A 404 -16.19 2.80 -4.26
C TYR A 404 -16.28 3.64 -2.98
N THR A 405 -16.68 4.89 -3.13
CA THR A 405 -17.12 5.76 -2.05
C THR A 405 -18.54 6.22 -2.32
N TRP A 406 -19.41 6.04 -1.33
CA TRP A 406 -20.78 6.54 -1.30
C TRP A 406 -20.90 7.58 -0.19
N ARG A 407 -21.32 8.80 -0.51
CA ARG A 407 -21.51 9.86 0.47
C ARG A 407 -22.93 10.42 0.38
N GLY A 408 -23.76 10.09 1.36
CA GLY A 408 -25.08 10.70 1.52
C GLY A 408 -24.99 11.95 2.40
N SER A 409 -25.72 13.01 2.03
CA SER A 409 -25.73 14.26 2.80
C SER A 409 -26.28 14.11 4.23
N LYS A 410 -27.11 13.08 4.48
CA LYS A 410 -27.69 12.76 5.80
C LYS A 410 -27.08 11.51 6.43
N THR A 411 -26.61 10.56 5.62
CA THR A 411 -26.12 9.24 6.05
C THR A 411 -24.61 9.12 6.13
N GLY A 412 -23.88 10.17 5.73
CA GLY A 412 -22.42 10.22 5.81
C GLY A 412 -21.73 9.40 4.71
N LYS A 413 -20.47 9.05 4.96
CA LYS A 413 -19.60 8.33 4.02
C LYS A 413 -19.54 6.84 4.34
N THR A 414 -19.62 5.99 3.32
CA THR A 414 -19.35 4.55 3.38
C THR A 414 -18.60 4.10 2.11
N SER A 415 -17.96 2.94 2.15
CA SER A 415 -17.12 2.42 1.06
C SER A 415 -16.97 0.90 1.15
N ASP A 416 -16.69 0.26 0.02
CA ASP A 416 -16.26 -1.13 -0.08
C ASP A 416 -15.21 -1.28 -1.18
N SER A 417 -14.48 -2.39 -1.19
CA SER A 417 -13.42 -2.65 -2.16
C SER A 417 -13.41 -4.09 -2.68
N VAL A 418 -13.04 -4.26 -3.95
CA VAL A 418 -12.87 -5.55 -4.60
C VAL A 418 -11.44 -5.64 -5.15
N PRO A 419 -10.66 -6.66 -4.75
CA PRO A 419 -9.37 -6.93 -5.37
C PRO A 419 -9.54 -7.48 -6.79
N ILE A 420 -8.63 -7.10 -7.68
CA ILE A 420 -8.59 -7.58 -9.05
C ILE A 420 -7.68 -8.82 -9.13
N ASN A 421 -8.21 -9.88 -9.71
CA ASN A 421 -7.52 -11.14 -9.98
C ASN A 421 -7.74 -11.55 -11.44
N SER A 422 -7.27 -12.73 -11.81
CA SER A 422 -7.38 -13.23 -13.19
C SER A 422 -8.83 -13.42 -13.69
N LEU A 423 -9.82 -13.49 -12.80
CA LEU A 423 -11.23 -13.74 -13.15
C LEU A 423 -11.97 -12.44 -13.53
N ASN A 424 -11.64 -11.32 -12.89
CA ASN A 424 -12.32 -10.03 -13.03
C ASN A 424 -11.47 -8.93 -13.69
N ALA A 425 -10.19 -9.20 -13.99
CA ALA A 425 -9.33 -8.27 -14.72
C ALA A 425 -9.94 -7.79 -16.05
N GLY A 426 -9.86 -6.48 -16.30
CA GLY A 426 -10.36 -5.81 -17.50
C GLY A 426 -11.88 -5.73 -17.61
N LYS A 427 -12.65 -6.17 -16.61
CA LYS A 427 -14.12 -6.15 -16.60
C LYS A 427 -14.66 -5.01 -15.74
N ALA A 428 -15.94 -4.69 -15.93
CA ALA A 428 -16.67 -3.86 -14.97
C ALA A 428 -16.78 -4.59 -13.63
N ILE A 429 -16.75 -3.83 -12.53
CA ILE A 429 -16.83 -4.36 -11.17
C ILE A 429 -18.16 -3.92 -10.56
N ASP A 430 -18.94 -4.91 -10.13
CA ASP A 430 -20.24 -4.71 -9.51
C ASP A 430 -20.14 -4.84 -7.99
N PHE A 431 -20.64 -3.85 -7.28
CA PHE A 431 -20.82 -3.85 -5.83
C PHE A 431 -22.31 -3.98 -5.51
N THR A 432 -22.69 -5.07 -4.84
CA THR A 432 -24.07 -5.29 -4.42
C THR A 432 -24.41 -4.36 -3.26
N LEU A 433 -25.39 -3.48 -3.45
CA LEU A 433 -25.96 -2.66 -2.38
C LEU A 433 -27.21 -3.38 -1.87
N ASN A 434 -27.00 -4.32 -0.94
CA ASN A 434 -28.03 -5.22 -0.44
C ASN A 434 -29.16 -4.47 0.33
N PRO A 435 -30.25 -5.14 0.74
CA PRO A 435 -31.35 -4.47 1.42
C PRO A 435 -30.97 -3.76 2.72
N THR A 436 -29.95 -4.27 3.43
CA THR A 436 -29.40 -3.60 4.62
C THR A 436 -28.76 -2.27 4.22
N PHE A 437 -27.95 -2.24 3.16
CA PHE A 437 -27.35 -1.00 2.65
C PHE A 437 -28.42 0.03 2.25
N VAL A 438 -29.48 -0.42 1.57
CA VAL A 438 -30.61 0.46 1.20
C VAL A 438 -31.24 1.06 2.46
N GLN A 439 -31.54 0.25 3.47
CA GLN A 439 -32.17 0.71 4.71
C GLN A 439 -31.26 1.59 5.58
N THR A 440 -29.94 1.48 5.49
CA THR A 440 -29.01 2.26 6.33
C THR A 440 -28.44 3.50 5.65
N HIS A 441 -28.29 3.49 4.32
CA HIS A 441 -27.58 4.55 3.60
C HIS A 441 -28.41 5.27 2.53
N ILE A 442 -29.43 4.62 1.98
CA ILE A 442 -30.27 5.20 0.91
C ILE A 442 -31.57 5.73 1.51
N GLU A 443 -32.39 4.87 2.10
CA GLU A 443 -33.71 5.21 2.66
C GLU A 443 -33.65 6.37 3.68
N PRO A 444 -32.71 6.39 4.66
CA PRO A 444 -32.63 7.52 5.60
C PRO A 444 -32.11 8.82 4.96
N ASN A 445 -31.62 8.75 3.72
CA ASN A 445 -31.14 9.89 2.95
C ASN A 445 -32.22 10.52 2.04
N ARG A 446 -33.50 10.12 2.15
CA ARG A 446 -34.62 10.76 1.42
C ARG A 446 -34.61 12.28 1.58
N GLY A 447 -34.82 13.01 0.49
CA GLY A 447 -34.69 14.47 0.39
C GLY A 447 -33.26 14.99 0.57
N GLY A 448 -32.26 14.12 0.54
CA GLY A 448 -30.83 14.44 0.56
C GLY A 448 -30.15 14.13 -0.77
N THR A 449 -28.87 14.47 -0.89
CA THR A 449 -28.03 14.17 -2.07
C THR A 449 -27.10 12.99 -1.79
N VAL A 450 -26.67 12.33 -2.85
CA VAL A 450 -25.63 11.29 -2.86
C VAL A 450 -24.55 11.68 -3.85
N ASP A 451 -23.31 11.58 -3.41
CA ASP A 451 -22.12 11.61 -4.26
C ASP A 451 -21.53 10.19 -4.31
N ALA A 452 -21.66 9.53 -5.45
CA ALA A 452 -21.10 8.20 -5.69
C ALA A 452 -19.90 8.27 -6.62
N MET A 453 -18.79 7.69 -6.22
CA MET A 453 -17.53 7.68 -6.99
C MET A 453 -16.75 6.39 -6.73
N TYR A 454 -15.74 6.11 -7.54
CA TYR A 454 -14.82 5.00 -7.33
C TYR A 454 -13.39 5.35 -7.74
N GLU A 455 -12.45 4.58 -7.23
CA GLU A 455 -11.03 4.69 -7.52
C GLU A 455 -10.44 3.32 -7.81
N ILE A 456 -9.35 3.31 -8.58
CA ILE A 456 -8.58 2.11 -8.90
C ILE A 456 -7.16 2.34 -8.41
N LEU A 457 -6.76 1.61 -7.37
CA LEU A 457 -5.36 1.47 -7.01
C LEU A 457 -4.68 0.59 -8.07
N ARG A 458 -3.71 1.16 -8.78
CA ARG A 458 -2.96 0.52 -9.86
C ARG A 458 -1.67 -0.07 -9.30
N VAL A 459 -1.59 -1.39 -9.22
CA VAL A 459 -0.37 -2.06 -8.78
C VAL A 459 0.46 -2.37 -10.01
N ALA A 460 1.36 -1.44 -10.38
CA ALA A 460 2.47 -1.78 -11.25
C ALA A 460 3.52 -2.50 -10.39
N ALA A 461 3.85 -3.75 -10.73
CA ALA A 461 4.88 -4.51 -10.04
C ALA A 461 6.17 -3.68 -9.89
N GLY A 462 6.45 -3.20 -8.66
CA GLY A 462 7.66 -2.46 -8.30
C GLY A 462 7.65 -0.94 -8.52
N ALA A 463 6.52 -0.27 -8.75
CA ALA A 463 6.49 1.20 -8.83
C ALA A 463 6.05 1.84 -7.50
N THR A 464 6.98 2.57 -6.86
CA THR A 464 6.70 3.52 -5.78
C THR A 464 6.89 4.95 -6.32
N PRO A 465 5.98 5.91 -6.03
CA PRO A 465 4.72 5.74 -5.29
C PRO A 465 3.62 5.05 -6.10
N GLU A 466 2.68 4.41 -5.41
CA GLU A 466 1.51 3.76 -6.02
C GLU A 466 0.65 4.79 -6.75
N ARG A 467 0.11 4.43 -7.93
CA ARG A 467 -0.79 5.29 -8.72
C ARG A 467 -2.24 4.94 -8.44
N VAL A 468 -3.07 5.95 -8.24
CA VAL A 468 -4.53 5.79 -8.15
C VAL A 468 -5.19 6.52 -9.33
N SER A 469 -6.12 5.85 -10.00
CA SER A 469 -7.01 6.47 -11.00
C SER A 469 -8.37 6.76 -10.36
N TYR A 470 -8.91 7.96 -10.58
CA TYR A 470 -10.16 8.41 -9.96
C TYR A 470 -11.29 8.56 -10.98
N SER A 471 -12.52 8.26 -10.56
CA SER A 471 -13.73 8.43 -11.36
C SER A 471 -14.29 9.84 -11.32
N ARG A 472 -15.11 10.19 -12.32
CA ARG A 472 -16.09 11.26 -12.13
C ARG A 472 -17.08 10.88 -11.03
N THR A 473 -17.66 11.89 -10.38
CA THR A 473 -18.71 11.70 -9.38
C THR A 473 -20.07 11.61 -10.07
N LEU A 474 -20.90 10.65 -9.68
CA LEU A 474 -22.33 10.62 -9.95
C LEU A 474 -23.05 11.31 -8.79
N ASN A 475 -23.78 12.39 -9.09
CA ASN A 475 -24.58 13.13 -8.12
C ASN A 475 -26.07 12.90 -8.39
N PHE A 476 -26.84 12.54 -7.36
CA PHE A 476 -28.29 12.39 -7.46
C PHE A 476 -28.98 12.64 -6.11
N THR A 477 -30.30 12.83 -6.11
CA THR A 477 -31.11 12.97 -4.88
C THR A 477 -31.83 11.68 -4.56
N VAL A 478 -32.13 11.42 -3.29
CA VAL A 478 -32.93 10.25 -2.88
C VAL A 478 -34.38 10.65 -2.59
N GLY A 479 -35.33 9.85 -3.05
CA GLY A 479 -36.76 10.03 -2.92
C GLY A 479 -37.44 10.21 -4.28
N GLU A 480 -38.75 10.44 -4.23
CA GLU A 480 -39.57 10.61 -5.43
C GLU A 480 -39.04 11.76 -6.28
N ALA A 481 -38.96 11.51 -7.59
CA ALA A 481 -38.66 12.56 -8.53
C ALA A 481 -39.78 13.61 -8.49
N VAL A 482 -39.42 14.86 -8.19
CA VAL A 482 -40.37 15.97 -8.29
C VAL A 482 -40.68 16.19 -9.77
N LEU A 483 -41.85 15.73 -10.20
CA LEU A 483 -42.37 15.95 -11.53
C LEU A 483 -42.79 17.41 -11.69
N LEU A 484 -41.90 18.22 -12.25
CA LEU A 484 -42.23 19.59 -12.63
C LEU A 484 -43.18 19.60 -13.81
N THR A 485 -44.30 20.31 -13.68
CA THR A 485 -45.16 20.58 -14.81
C THR A 485 -44.46 21.52 -15.79
N ARG A 486 -44.85 21.48 -17.07
CA ARG A 486 -44.25 22.34 -18.08
C ARG A 486 -44.44 23.82 -17.67
N PRO A 487 -43.36 24.62 -17.63
CA PRO A 487 -43.48 26.05 -17.36
C PRO A 487 -44.38 26.76 -18.38
N LYS A 488 -45.11 27.78 -17.91
CA LYS A 488 -46.03 28.59 -18.73
C LYS A 488 -45.41 29.96 -18.97
N VAL A 489 -45.32 30.40 -20.22
CA VAL A 489 -44.92 31.79 -20.52
C VAL A 489 -46.10 32.71 -20.23
N GLN A 490 -45.91 33.69 -19.34
CA GLN A 490 -46.98 34.59 -18.91
C GLN A 490 -47.54 35.43 -20.07
N GLN A 491 -46.68 35.81 -21.01
CA GLN A 491 -47.03 36.62 -22.18
C GLN A 491 -47.56 35.80 -23.37
N ALA A 492 -47.70 34.48 -23.23
CA ALA A 492 -48.26 33.63 -24.29
C ALA A 492 -49.72 34.00 -24.61
N GLU A 493 -50.17 33.62 -25.80
CA GLU A 493 -51.56 33.68 -26.21
C GLU A 493 -52.44 32.77 -25.34
N ALA A 494 -53.76 32.92 -25.47
CA ALA A 494 -54.73 32.12 -24.71
C ALA A 494 -54.62 30.60 -24.98
N ASP A 495 -53.96 30.19 -26.07
CA ASP A 495 -53.66 28.79 -26.37
C ASP A 495 -52.49 28.22 -25.55
N GLY A 496 -51.75 29.05 -24.81
CA GLY A 496 -50.61 28.67 -23.98
C GLY A 496 -49.39 28.16 -24.76
N THR A 497 -49.38 28.23 -26.09
CA THR A 497 -48.35 27.63 -26.95
C THR A 497 -47.81 28.60 -28.01
N THR A 498 -48.55 29.68 -28.30
CA THR A 498 -48.12 30.75 -29.21
C THR A 498 -47.68 31.96 -28.39
N LEU A 499 -46.52 32.54 -28.70
CA LEU A 499 -46.07 33.81 -28.13
C LEU A 499 -45.90 34.83 -29.26
N GLN A 500 -46.70 35.89 -29.24
CA GLN A 500 -46.44 37.05 -30.10
C GLN A 500 -45.36 37.93 -29.46
N PRO A 501 -44.22 38.19 -30.12
CA PRO A 501 -43.12 38.96 -29.54
C PRO A 501 -43.53 40.34 -29.01
N ILE A 502 -44.56 40.95 -29.61
CA ILE A 502 -45.08 42.26 -29.18
C ILE A 502 -45.68 42.24 -27.75
N LYS A 503 -46.07 41.07 -27.23
CA LYS A 503 -46.58 40.92 -25.86
C LYS A 503 -45.48 40.80 -24.81
N ALA A 504 -44.24 40.55 -25.23
CA ALA A 504 -43.10 40.33 -24.35
C ALA A 504 -41.97 41.36 -24.59
N VAL A 505 -42.32 42.57 -25.04
CA VAL A 505 -41.34 43.64 -25.33
C VAL A 505 -40.67 44.15 -24.06
N GLU A 506 -41.45 44.30 -22.99
CA GLU A 506 -40.96 44.82 -21.71
C GLU A 506 -40.44 43.72 -20.79
N ALA A 507 -41.05 42.54 -20.82
CA ALA A 507 -40.67 41.40 -20.01
C ALA A 507 -41.04 40.07 -20.69
N LEU A 508 -40.18 39.06 -20.51
CA LEU A 508 -40.47 37.67 -20.82
C LEU A 508 -40.43 36.90 -19.51
N THR A 509 -41.57 36.36 -19.09
CA THR A 509 -41.72 35.77 -17.76
C THR A 509 -42.25 34.36 -17.87
N VAL A 510 -41.66 33.47 -17.08
CA VAL A 510 -42.05 32.07 -16.98
C VAL A 510 -42.63 31.80 -15.61
N ASN A 511 -43.83 31.26 -15.58
CA ASN A 511 -44.51 30.79 -14.38
C ASN A 511 -44.38 29.28 -14.25
N ILE A 512 -43.99 28.83 -13.07
CA ILE A 512 -43.83 27.42 -12.73
C ILE A 512 -44.97 27.06 -11.79
N ASP A 513 -45.76 26.09 -12.20
CA ASP A 513 -46.92 25.60 -11.46
C ASP A 513 -46.48 24.36 -10.69
N SER A 514 -46.18 24.53 -9.40
CA SER A 514 -45.85 23.40 -8.52
C SER A 514 -46.29 23.67 -7.09
N GLN A 515 -47.03 22.72 -6.52
CA GLN A 515 -47.49 22.77 -5.13
C GLN A 515 -46.54 22.04 -4.17
N ASP A 516 -45.62 21.25 -4.71
CA ASP A 516 -44.77 20.33 -3.94
C ASP A 516 -43.33 20.84 -3.77
N LEU A 517 -43.02 22.02 -4.32
CA LEU A 517 -41.71 22.65 -4.18
C LEU A 517 -41.58 23.42 -2.86
N LEU A 518 -40.46 23.20 -2.17
CA LEU A 518 -40.13 23.87 -0.92
C LEU A 518 -39.42 25.21 -1.19
N PRO A 519 -39.57 26.22 -0.31
CA PRO A 519 -38.85 27.48 -0.45
C PRO A 519 -37.32 27.36 -0.48
N SER A 520 -36.75 26.26 0.01
CA SER A 520 -35.31 25.97 -0.01
C SER A 520 -34.81 25.34 -1.31
N ASP A 521 -35.70 24.84 -2.17
CA ASP A 521 -35.30 24.14 -3.38
C ASP A 521 -34.64 25.12 -4.35
N LEU A 522 -33.59 24.67 -5.06
CA LEU A 522 -32.92 25.49 -6.07
C LEU A 522 -33.64 25.37 -7.41
N LEU A 523 -34.06 26.50 -7.97
CA LEU A 523 -34.84 26.57 -9.21
C LEU A 523 -34.03 27.26 -10.32
N SER A 524 -34.03 26.64 -11.51
CA SER A 524 -33.44 27.18 -12.74
C SER A 524 -34.41 26.93 -13.90
N VAL A 525 -34.51 27.89 -14.81
CA VAL A 525 -35.31 27.79 -16.04
C VAL A 525 -34.38 27.86 -17.25
N THR A 526 -34.58 26.93 -18.18
CA THR A 526 -33.89 26.94 -19.47
C THR A 526 -34.87 27.25 -20.59
N TRP A 527 -34.60 28.32 -21.33
CA TRP A 527 -35.15 28.58 -22.65
C TRP A 527 -34.18 28.03 -23.69
N THR A 528 -34.59 27.00 -24.42
CA THR A 528 -33.76 26.38 -25.46
C THR A 528 -34.18 26.95 -26.82
N GLY A 529 -33.29 27.70 -27.47
CA GLY A 529 -33.52 28.14 -28.85
C GLY A 529 -33.66 26.97 -29.82
N ALA A 530 -34.41 27.18 -30.90
CA ALA A 530 -34.66 26.15 -31.90
C ALA A 530 -33.34 25.66 -32.55
N PRO A 531 -33.27 24.41 -33.06
CA PRO A 531 -32.07 23.88 -33.71
C PRO A 531 -31.47 24.84 -34.74
N GLY A 532 -30.15 25.07 -34.67
CA GLY A 532 -29.43 26.00 -35.55
C GLY A 532 -29.52 27.48 -35.15
N THR A 533 -30.14 27.81 -34.01
CA THR A 533 -30.12 29.18 -33.47
C THR A 533 -28.78 29.47 -32.78
N ALA A 534 -28.29 30.71 -32.93
CA ALA A 534 -27.07 31.16 -32.27
C ALA A 534 -27.21 31.10 -30.74
N ALA A 535 -26.09 31.02 -30.00
CA ALA A 535 -26.07 30.86 -28.55
C ALA A 535 -26.92 31.90 -27.79
N GLY A 536 -27.01 33.14 -28.30
CA GLY A 536 -27.86 34.20 -27.72
C GLY A 536 -29.38 33.94 -27.80
N GLY A 537 -29.82 32.91 -28.53
CA GLY A 537 -31.21 32.46 -28.58
C GLY A 537 -31.59 31.43 -27.53
N SER A 538 -30.64 30.99 -26.69
CA SER A 538 -30.90 30.15 -25.53
C SER A 538 -30.46 30.87 -24.25
N HIS A 539 -31.12 30.58 -23.14
CA HIS A 539 -30.72 31.10 -21.84
C HIS A 539 -31.09 30.13 -20.73
N THR A 540 -30.19 29.93 -19.79
CA THR A 540 -30.45 29.18 -18.56
C THR A 540 -30.17 30.10 -17.38
N THR A 541 -31.16 30.26 -16.50
CA THR A 541 -30.98 31.06 -15.28
C THR A 541 -30.08 30.30 -14.30
N PRO A 542 -29.29 30.99 -13.45
CA PRO A 542 -28.59 30.33 -12.37
C PRO A 542 -29.60 29.66 -11.42
N ALA A 543 -29.27 28.48 -10.91
CA ALA A 543 -30.08 27.81 -9.89
C ALA A 543 -30.00 28.58 -8.57
N ARG A 544 -31.15 28.96 -8.01
CA ARG A 544 -31.25 29.75 -6.77
C ARG A 544 -32.45 29.29 -5.92
N PRO A 545 -32.43 29.48 -4.59
CA PRO A 545 -33.54 29.08 -3.73
C PRO A 545 -34.86 29.71 -4.18
N ILE A 546 -35.96 28.95 -4.16
CA ILE A 546 -37.31 29.46 -4.50
C ILE A 546 -37.71 30.63 -3.61
N SER A 547 -37.23 30.67 -2.36
CA SER A 547 -37.40 31.80 -1.45
C SER A 547 -36.80 33.11 -1.98
N GLU A 548 -35.85 33.05 -2.91
CA GLU A 548 -35.21 34.21 -3.54
C GLU A 548 -35.74 34.48 -4.95
N THR A 549 -36.01 33.45 -5.76
CA THR A 549 -36.47 33.63 -7.15
C THR A 549 -37.98 33.75 -7.30
N THR A 550 -38.74 33.20 -6.36
CA THR A 550 -40.16 32.85 -6.50
C THR A 550 -40.41 31.81 -7.61
N LEU A 551 -41.69 31.46 -7.85
CA LEU A 551 -42.12 30.58 -8.95
C LEU A 551 -42.36 31.33 -10.28
N THR A 552 -42.03 32.63 -10.31
CA THR A 552 -42.16 33.50 -11.48
C THR A 552 -40.76 34.03 -11.84
N ILE A 553 -40.20 33.53 -12.94
CA ILE A 553 -38.81 33.80 -13.34
C ILE A 553 -38.80 34.66 -14.61
N GLU A 554 -38.10 35.79 -14.56
CA GLU A 554 -37.83 36.62 -15.74
C GLU A 554 -36.69 36.04 -16.57
N LEU A 555 -36.89 36.03 -17.88
CA LEU A 555 -35.91 35.64 -18.89
C LEU A 555 -35.52 36.85 -19.75
N PRO A 556 -34.32 36.87 -20.33
CA PRO A 556 -33.92 37.94 -21.23
C PRO A 556 -34.83 37.99 -22.47
N VAL A 557 -35.52 39.12 -22.68
CA VAL A 557 -36.36 39.36 -23.87
C VAL A 557 -35.57 39.19 -25.18
N THR A 558 -34.25 39.39 -25.14
CA THR A 558 -33.35 39.22 -26.29
C THR A 558 -33.42 37.84 -26.93
N VAL A 559 -33.77 36.78 -26.19
CA VAL A 559 -33.89 35.43 -26.76
C VAL A 559 -34.99 35.34 -27.82
N LEU A 560 -36.01 36.20 -27.77
CA LEU A 560 -37.13 36.19 -28.72
C LEU A 560 -36.69 36.57 -30.13
N ALA A 561 -35.77 37.55 -30.26
CA ALA A 561 -35.30 38.02 -31.56
C ALA A 561 -34.59 36.91 -32.36
N PHE A 562 -33.88 36.01 -31.68
CA PHE A 562 -33.20 34.88 -32.29
C PHE A 562 -34.14 33.74 -32.70
N ASN A 563 -35.34 33.70 -32.13
CA ASN A 563 -36.31 32.62 -32.27
C ASN A 563 -37.60 33.04 -33.01
N LEU A 564 -37.62 34.20 -33.66
CA LEU A 564 -38.77 34.68 -34.43
C LEU A 564 -39.24 33.66 -35.46
N GLY A 565 -40.53 33.29 -35.39
CA GLY A 565 -41.16 32.33 -36.30
C GLY A 565 -40.74 30.88 -36.09
N LYS A 566 -40.08 30.54 -34.98
CA LYS A 566 -39.62 29.19 -34.65
C LYS A 566 -40.36 28.63 -33.43
N THR A 567 -40.43 27.31 -33.34
CA THR A 567 -40.85 26.58 -32.13
C THR A 567 -39.63 26.34 -31.24
N VAL A 568 -39.77 26.61 -29.95
CA VAL A 568 -38.73 26.53 -28.92
C VAL A 568 -39.19 25.71 -27.72
#